data_AF-A0A260XBG6-F1
#
_entry.id   AF-A0A260XBG6-F1
#
_cell.length_a   1.000
_cell.length_b   1.000
_cell.length_c   1.000
_cell.angle_alpha   90.00
_cell.angle_beta   90.00
_cell.angle_gamma   90.00
#
_symmetry.space_group_name_H-M   'P 1'
#
loop_
_entity.id
_entity.type
_entity.pdbx_description
1 polymer ?
#
loop_
_entity_poly.entity_id
_entity_poly.type
_entity_poly.pdbx_seq_one_letter_code
_entity_poly.pdbx_strand_id
1 'polypeptide(L)'
;MAAGIHAFSSTAGSMAAEVAVAAAATAATGPAVLAPVFGAIGTEFLAAFTAVHTAHTAAVSRLAGTVASIGVAASASAAGYDTTDASTAASLA
;
A
#
# COMPACT_ATOMS: atom_id res chain seq x y z
N MET A 1 -6.57 2.76 24.85
CA MET A 1 -6.38 3.49 23.57
C MET A 1 -5.24 2.89 22.75
N ALA A 2 -4.07 2.62 23.34
CA ALA A 2 -2.92 2.00 22.65
C ALA A 2 -3.24 0.65 21.96
N ALA A 3 -4.00 -0.25 22.61
CA ALA A 3 -4.42 -1.52 21.99
C ALA A 3 -5.17 -1.36 20.65
N GLY A 4 -6.01 -0.32 20.53
CA GLY A 4 -6.71 -0.03 19.27
C GLY A 4 -5.78 0.49 18.17
N ILE A 5 -4.75 1.24 18.56
CA ILE A 5 -3.74 1.76 17.63
C ILE A 5 -2.82 0.61 17.15
N HIS A 6 -2.48 -0.33 18.03
CA HIS A 6 -1.78 -1.57 17.66
C HIS A 6 -2.60 -2.45 16.70
N ALA A 7 -3.90 -2.60 16.94
CA ALA A 7 -4.78 -3.33 16.02
C ALA A 7 -4.85 -2.65 14.64
N PHE A 8 -4.94 -1.31 14.63
CA PHE A 8 -4.92 -0.53 13.40
C PHE A 8 -3.60 -0.65 12.64
N SER A 9 -2.44 -0.57 13.31
CA SER A 9 -1.14 -0.70 12.64
C SER A 9 -0.95 -2.08 12.00
N SER A 10 -1.38 -3.15 12.68
CA SER A 10 -1.40 -4.52 12.13
C SER A 10 -2.30 -4.63 10.90
N THR A 11 -3.48 -4.02 10.96
CA THR A 11 -4.43 -4.00 9.84
C THR A 11 -3.85 -3.25 8.65
N ALA A 12 -3.29 -2.06 8.88
CA ALA A 12 -2.63 -1.26 7.85
C ALA A 12 -1.46 -2.03 7.20
N GLY A 13 -0.64 -2.73 8.00
CA GLY A 13 0.42 -3.58 7.47
C GLY A 13 -0.10 -4.70 6.54
N SER A 14 -1.19 -5.37 6.93
CA SER A 14 -1.82 -6.41 6.13
C SER A 14 -2.40 -5.85 4.83
N MET A 15 -3.15 -4.74 4.92
CA MET A 15 -3.69 -4.03 3.75
C MET A 15 -2.58 -3.59 2.79
N ALA A 16 -1.47 -3.05 3.31
CA ALA A 16 -0.34 -2.65 2.48
C ALA A 16 0.26 -3.84 1.71
N ALA A 17 0.39 -5.00 2.36
CA ALA A 17 0.86 -6.22 1.71
C ALA A 17 -0.10 -6.71 0.62
N GLU A 18 -1.41 -6.71 0.89
CA GLU A 18 -2.44 -7.09 -0.08
C GLU A 18 -2.44 -6.15 -1.31
N VAL A 19 -2.34 -4.84 -1.09
CA VAL A 19 -2.26 -3.85 -2.19
C VAL A 19 -0.97 -4.01 -2.99
N ALA A 20 0.15 -4.33 -2.34
CA ALA A 20 1.41 -4.61 -3.04
C ALA A 20 1.31 -5.88 -3.91
N VAL A 21 0.65 -6.93 -3.42
CA VAL A 21 0.35 -8.14 -4.20
C VAL A 21 -0.56 -7.81 -5.39
N ALA A 22 -1.59 -6.99 -5.19
CA ALA A 22 -2.47 -6.54 -6.26
C ALA A 22 -1.72 -5.73 -7.34
N ALA A 23 -0.78 -4.87 -6.94
CA ALA A 23 0.08 -4.14 -7.88
C ALA A 23 0.95 -5.09 -8.70
N ALA A 24 1.57 -6.10 -8.06
CA ALA A 24 2.38 -7.10 -8.74
C ALA A 24 1.56 -7.96 -9.72
N ALA A 25 0.35 -8.38 -9.31
CA ALA A 25 -0.57 -9.11 -10.18
C ALA A 25 -0.99 -8.27 -11.39
N THR A 26 -1.29 -6.98 -11.18
CA THR A 26 -1.65 -6.04 -12.25
C THR A 26 -0.51 -5.90 -13.25
N ALA A 27 0.73 -5.72 -12.78
CA ALA A 27 1.92 -5.63 -13.62
C ALA A 27 2.14 -6.89 -14.47
N ALA A 28 1.85 -8.07 -13.91
CA ALA A 28 1.98 -9.34 -14.60
C ALA A 28 0.95 -9.52 -15.74
N THR A 29 -0.22 -8.89 -15.63
CA THR A 29 -1.29 -8.91 -16.64
C THR A 29 -1.22 -7.72 -17.59
N GLY A 30 0.00 -7.32 -17.98
CA GLY A 30 0.24 -6.13 -18.79
C GLY A 30 -0.38 -6.17 -20.20
N PRO A 31 -0.53 -5.02 -20.86
CA PRO A 31 -1.28 -4.85 -22.10
C PRO A 31 -0.60 -5.42 -23.35
N ALA A 32 0.67 -5.84 -23.26
CA ALA A 32 1.43 -6.36 -24.39
C ALA A 32 0.74 -7.55 -25.09
N VAL A 33 -0.02 -8.35 -24.34
CA VAL A 33 -0.80 -9.48 -24.87
C VAL A 33 -1.90 -9.06 -25.85
N LEU A 34 -2.29 -7.78 -25.86
CA LEU A 34 -3.34 -7.24 -26.73
C LEU A 34 -2.80 -6.81 -28.11
N ALA A 35 -1.49 -6.87 -28.35
CA ALA A 35 -0.89 -6.44 -29.62
C ALA A 35 -1.51 -7.12 -30.85
N PRO A 36 -1.77 -8.45 -30.87
CA PRO A 36 -2.44 -9.10 -32.01
C PRO A 36 -3.88 -8.65 -32.21
N VAL A 37 -4.58 -8.25 -31.14
CA VAL A 37 -6.00 -7.82 -31.18
C VAL A 37 -6.12 -6.44 -31.82
N PHE A 38 -5.22 -5.52 -31.48
CA PHE A 38 -5.25 -4.15 -32.00
C PHE A 38 -4.60 -4.00 -33.38
N GLY A 39 -3.68 -4.89 -33.74
CA GLY A 39 -3.00 -4.86 -35.03
C GLY A 39 -2.31 -3.52 -35.32
N ALA A 40 -2.06 -3.24 -36.59
CA ALA A 40 -1.37 -2.01 -37.02
C ALA A 40 -2.20 -0.73 -36.86
N ILE A 41 -3.53 -0.83 -36.78
CA ILE A 41 -4.43 0.33 -36.70
C ILE A 41 -4.54 0.84 -35.25
N GLY A 42 -4.51 -0.09 -34.27
CA GLY A 42 -4.70 0.25 -32.85
C GLY A 42 -3.41 0.58 -32.09
N THR A 43 -2.30 0.85 -32.76
CA THR A 43 -0.98 1.06 -32.11
C THR A 43 -0.99 2.24 -31.14
N GLU A 44 -1.61 3.35 -31.51
CA GLU A 44 -1.69 4.54 -30.66
C GLU A 44 -2.54 4.29 -29.42
N PHE A 45 -3.64 3.55 -29.57
CA PHE A 45 -4.44 3.13 -28.43
C PHE A 45 -3.65 2.20 -27.51
N LEU A 46 -2.96 1.20 -28.06
CA LEU A 46 -2.16 0.26 -27.28
C LEU A 46 -1.02 0.98 -26.54
N ALA A 47 -0.39 1.98 -27.16
CA ALA A 47 0.62 2.82 -26.52
C ALA A 47 0.03 3.63 -25.36
N ALA A 48 -1.10 4.31 -25.58
CA ALA A 48 -1.79 5.05 -24.53
C ALA A 48 -2.24 4.14 -23.38
N PHE A 49 -2.80 2.98 -23.69
CA PHE A 49 -3.22 1.99 -22.69
C PHE A 49 -2.03 1.46 -21.90
N THR A 50 -0.88 1.23 -22.55
CA THR A 50 0.36 0.83 -21.88
C THR A 50 0.88 1.90 -20.92
N ALA A 51 0.86 3.17 -21.34
CA ALA A 51 1.23 4.28 -20.48
C ALA A 51 0.32 4.38 -19.24
N VAL A 52 -1.00 4.30 -19.45
CA VAL A 52 -2.00 4.35 -18.35
C VAL A 52 -1.86 3.14 -17.43
N HIS A 53 -1.70 1.93 -17.96
CA HIS A 53 -1.48 0.73 -17.17
C HIS A 53 -0.24 0.85 -16.29
N THR A 54 0.88 1.33 -16.85
CA THR A 54 2.12 1.57 -16.10
C THR A 54 1.91 2.60 -15.00
N ALA A 55 1.26 3.72 -15.31
CA ALA A 55 0.96 4.78 -14.34
C ALA A 55 0.03 4.28 -13.21
N HIS A 56 -0.96 3.46 -13.55
CA HIS A 56 -1.88 2.84 -12.60
C HIS A 56 -1.12 1.90 -11.65
N THR A 57 -0.34 0.95 -12.19
CA THR A 57 0.48 0.04 -11.39
C THR A 57 1.41 0.81 -10.44
N ALA A 58 2.07 1.88 -10.93
CA ALA A 58 2.91 2.74 -10.10
C ALA A 58 2.12 3.51 -9.02
N ALA A 59 0.86 3.89 -9.29
CA ALA A 59 -0.01 4.52 -8.29
C ALA A 59 -0.42 3.52 -7.19
N VAL A 60 -0.78 2.29 -7.55
CA VAL A 60 -1.15 1.24 -6.59
C VAL A 60 0.05 0.86 -5.70
N SER A 61 1.26 0.72 -6.27
CA SER A 61 2.47 0.49 -5.48
C SER A 61 2.77 1.63 -4.50
N ARG A 62 2.57 2.89 -4.92
CA ARG A 62 2.72 4.05 -4.02
C ARG A 62 1.68 4.03 -2.90
N LEU A 63 0.43 3.69 -3.22
CA LEU A 63 -0.63 3.55 -2.22
C LEU A 63 -0.27 2.50 -1.16
N ALA A 64 0.23 1.33 -1.57
CA ALA A 64 0.72 0.31 -0.64
C ALA A 64 1.79 0.87 0.31
N GLY A 65 2.77 1.62 -0.23
CA GLY A 65 3.80 2.28 0.56
C GLY A 65 3.24 3.31 1.55
N THR A 66 2.25 4.11 1.14
CA THR A 66 1.57 5.08 2.02
C THR A 66 0.81 4.38 3.15
N VAL A 67 0.10 3.29 2.86
CA VAL A 67 -0.62 2.54 3.91
C VAL A 67 0.36 1.90 4.89
N ALA A 68 1.48 1.36 4.39
CA ALA A 68 2.54 0.82 5.24
C ALA A 68 3.14 1.90 6.17
N SER A 69 3.41 3.10 5.64
CA SER A 69 3.98 4.20 6.44
C SER A 69 3.02 4.71 7.51
N ILE A 70 1.71 4.75 7.21
CA ILE A 70 0.66 5.04 8.21
C ILE A 70 0.66 3.97 9.32
N GLY A 71 0.78 2.68 8.96
CA GLY A 71 0.89 1.60 9.94
C GLY A 71 2.11 1.73 10.86
N VAL A 72 3.28 2.06 10.30
CA VAL A 72 4.52 2.32 11.07
C VAL A 72 4.33 3.50 12.03
N ALA A 73 3.78 4.61 11.54
CA ALA A 73 3.52 5.78 12.37
C ALA A 73 2.56 5.46 13.53
N ALA A 74 1.48 4.73 13.26
CA ALA A 74 0.55 4.28 14.29
C ALA A 74 1.22 3.39 15.33
N SER A 75 2.04 2.42 14.90
CA SER A 75 2.79 1.55 15.82
C SER A 75 3.73 2.35 16.73
N ALA A 76 4.42 3.36 16.18
CA ALA A 76 5.30 4.23 16.96
C ALA A 76 4.51 5.06 17.97
N SER A 77 3.34 5.60 17.59
CA SER A 77 2.46 6.31 18.53
C SER A 77 1.96 5.40 19.66
N ALA A 78 1.59 4.15 19.36
CA ALA A 78 1.13 3.19 20.36
C ALA A 78 2.23 2.90 21.40
N ALA A 79 3.45 2.64 20.95
CA ALA A 79 4.60 2.43 21.84
C ALA A 79 4.92 3.68 22.70
N GLY A 80 4.73 4.87 22.14
CA GLY A 80 4.83 6.13 22.89
C GLY A 80 3.82 6.20 24.04
N TYR A 81 2.55 5.88 23.77
CA TYR A 81 1.53 5.82 24.82
C TYR A 81 1.82 4.77 25.88
N ASP A 82 2.21 3.55 25.49
CA ASP A 82 2.56 2.49 26.43
C ASP A 82 3.71 2.91 27.36
N THR A 83 4.71 3.62 26.83
CA THR A 83 5.84 4.17 27.60
C THR A 83 5.39 5.27 28.57
N THR A 84 4.53 6.19 28.11
CA THR A 84 3.99 7.24 28.97
C THR A 84 3.15 6.67 30.10
N ASP A 85 2.25 5.73 29.79
CA ASP A 85 1.38 5.08 30.79
C ASP A 85 2.23 4.35 31.85
N ALA A 86 3.27 3.62 31.43
CA ALA A 86 4.17 2.93 32.35
C ALA A 86 4.97 3.91 33.25
N SER A 87 5.47 5.00 32.67
CA SER A 87 6.20 6.04 33.42
C SER A 87 5.29 6.73 34.44
N THR A 88 4.06 7.07 34.05
CA THR A 88 3.06 7.63 34.97
C THR A 88 2.74 6.64 36.08
N ALA A 89 2.45 5.38 35.77
CA ALA A 89 2.17 4.35 36.78
C ALA A 89 3.32 4.20 37.78
N ALA A 90 4.58 4.19 37.31
CA ALA A 90 5.76 4.12 38.17
C ALA A 90 5.92 5.35 39.07
N SER A 91 5.54 6.54 38.59
CA SER A 91 5.63 7.78 39.40
C SER A 91 4.58 7.89 40.51
N LEU A 92 3.49 7.11 40.42
CA LEU A 92 2.41 7.06 41.42
C LEU A 92 2.57 5.91 42.43
N ALA A 93 3.52 4.99 42.23
CA ALA A 93 3.79 3.85 43.10
C ALA A 93 4.79 4.21 44.21
#